data_AF-A0A8H3X4C1-F1
#
_entry.id   AF-A0A8H3X4C1-F1
#
_cell.length_a   1.000
_cell.length_b   1.000
_cell.length_c   1.000
_cell.angle_alpha   90.00
_cell.angle_beta   90.00
_cell.angle_gamma   90.00
#
_symmetry.space_group_name_H-M   'P 1'
#
loop_
_entity.id
_entity.type
_entity.pdbx_description
1 polymer ?
#
loop_
_entity_poly.entity_id
_entity_poly.type
_entity_poly.pdbx_seq_one_letter_code
_entity_poly.pdbx_strand_id
1 'polypeptide(L)'
;MFMGDMPVLMENILNNLNNEFYSLYSCALVNRHWCKMSIPILWQDPFSIGRRRNELFFSRLQDLSLSVGSISDLNIENATILLKILAKDTTKLSTLKLDEFNPDYEPQLLSALICIIKSQEQLRQFRLIGEESPTEF
;
A
#
# COMPACT_ATOMS: atom_id res chain seq x y z
N MET A 1 5.29 36.17 13.02
CA MET A 1 5.85 35.82 14.36
C MET A 1 4.99 34.72 14.94
N PHE A 2 5.59 33.69 15.56
CA PHE A 2 5.01 32.40 16.00
C PHE A 2 4.81 31.31 14.92
N MET A 3 5.92 30.78 14.38
CA MET A 3 5.90 29.53 13.60
C MET A 3 7.00 28.53 14.02
N GLY A 4 7.87 28.89 14.98
CA GLY A 4 9.04 28.09 15.35
C GLY A 4 8.72 26.79 16.07
N ASP A 5 7.71 26.79 16.95
CA ASP A 5 7.39 25.63 17.79
C ASP A 5 6.13 24.86 17.36
N MET A 6 5.33 25.45 16.46
CA MET A 6 4.09 24.84 15.97
C MET A 6 4.29 23.50 15.26
N PRO A 7 5.34 23.30 14.43
CA PRO A 7 5.61 22.00 13.81
C PRO A 7 5.89 20.92 14.84
N VAL A 8 6.72 21.22 15.85
CA VAL A 8 7.13 20.28 16.91
C VAL A 8 5.93 19.90 17.79
N LEU A 9 5.11 20.88 18.17
CA LEU A 9 3.91 20.61 18.97
C LEU A 9 2.90 19.76 18.18
N MET A 10 2.73 20.04 16.88
CA MET A 10 1.86 19.27 16.00
C MET A 10 2.36 17.83 15.81
N GLU A 11 3.66 17.65 15.64
CA GLU A 11 4.30 16.33 15.59
C GLU A 11 4.04 15.55 16.88
N ASN A 12 4.23 16.16 18.05
CA ASN A 12 3.93 15.53 19.33
C ASN A 12 2.45 15.12 19.44
N ILE A 13 1.52 15.99 19.02
CA ILE A 13 0.08 15.65 19.04
C ILE A 13 -0.19 14.46 18.11
N LEU A 14 0.32 14.49 16.88
CA LEU A 14 0.09 13.43 15.91
C LEU A 14 0.72 12.10 16.32
N ASN A 15 1.89 12.12 16.96
CA ASN A 15 2.54 10.93 17.51
C ASN A 15 1.69 10.28 18.62
N ASN A 16 1.03 11.09 19.46
CA ASN A 16 0.09 10.56 20.46
C ASN A 16 -1.19 9.98 19.83
N LEU A 17 -1.52 10.39 18.61
CA LEU A 17 -2.70 9.92 17.86
C LEU A 17 -2.37 8.82 16.84
N ASN A 18 -1.13 8.33 16.75
CA ASN A 18 -0.67 7.45 15.67
C ASN A 18 -1.54 6.19 15.48
N ASN A 19 -2.11 5.66 16.57
CA ASN A 19 -2.99 4.48 16.54
C ASN A 19 -4.49 4.82 16.45
N GLU A 20 -4.85 6.10 16.47
CA GLU A 20 -6.24 6.57 16.42
C GLU A 20 -6.61 7.10 15.04
N PHE A 21 -6.94 6.17 14.14
CA PHE A 21 -7.24 6.50 12.75
C PHE A 21 -8.27 7.62 12.58
N TYR A 22 -9.40 7.57 13.29
CA TYR A 22 -10.46 8.58 13.16
C TYR A 22 -10.03 9.96 13.68
N SER A 23 -9.20 9.98 14.72
CA SER A 23 -8.62 11.20 15.28
C SER A 23 -7.64 11.82 14.28
N LEU A 24 -6.74 11.02 13.70
CA LEU A 24 -5.82 11.46 12.64
C LEU A 24 -6.56 11.92 11.37
N TYR A 25 -7.62 11.22 10.98
CA TYR A 25 -8.47 11.61 9.84
C TYR A 25 -9.11 12.98 10.10
N SER A 26 -9.60 13.21 11.31
CA SER A 26 -10.15 14.51 11.70
C SER A 26 -9.07 15.60 11.66
N CYS A 27 -7.86 15.32 12.12
CA CYS A 27 -6.71 16.22 12.01
C CYS A 27 -6.42 16.60 10.55
N ALA A 28 -6.45 15.63 9.63
CA ALA A 28 -6.19 15.88 8.21
C ALA A 28 -7.14 16.90 7.56
N LEU A 29 -8.33 17.08 8.14
CA LEU A 29 -9.37 18.01 7.68
C LEU A 29 -9.31 19.40 8.32
N VAL A 30 -8.45 19.63 9.32
CA VAL A 30 -8.40 20.90 10.07
C VAL A 30 -7.88 22.06 9.21
N ASN A 31 -6.68 21.92 8.62
CA ASN A 31 -6.09 22.89 7.70
C ASN A 31 -4.92 22.27 6.91
N ARG A 32 -4.32 23.03 5.98
CA ARG A 32 -3.21 22.55 5.12
C ARG A 32 -2.00 22.00 5.88
N HIS A 33 -1.65 22.56 7.04
CA HIS A 33 -0.49 22.08 7.81
C HIS A 33 -0.79 20.73 8.48
N TRP A 34 -1.93 20.62 9.15
CA TRP A 34 -2.39 19.35 9.72
C TRP A 34 -2.58 18.29 8.64
N CYS A 35 -3.20 18.64 7.51
CA CYS A 35 -3.33 17.77 6.34
C CYS A 35 -1.98 17.20 5.91
N LYS A 36 -0.97 18.06 5.72
CA LYS A 36 0.37 17.64 5.30
C LYS A 36 1.06 16.69 6.27
N MET A 37 0.82 16.81 7.57
CA MET A 37 1.47 15.96 8.58
C MET A 37 0.66 14.70 8.90
N SER A 38 -0.66 14.77 8.87
CA SER A 38 -1.54 13.63 9.15
C SER A 38 -1.63 12.65 7.98
N ILE A 39 -1.57 13.12 6.72
CA ILE A 39 -1.65 12.26 5.53
C ILE A 39 -0.56 11.19 5.54
N PRO A 40 0.75 11.48 5.71
CA PRO A 40 1.79 10.45 5.75
C PRO A 40 1.56 9.39 6.82
N ILE A 41 1.02 9.78 7.99
CA ILE A 41 0.74 8.88 9.11
C ILE A 41 -0.46 7.99 8.79
N LEU A 42 -1.55 8.57 8.26
CA LEU A 42 -2.73 7.83 7.82
C LEU A 42 -2.43 6.82 6.72
N TRP A 43 -1.50 7.15 5.82
CA TRP A 43 -1.09 6.33 4.68
C TRP A 43 0.11 5.45 4.97
N GLN A 44 0.57 5.37 6.23
CA GLN A 44 1.63 4.44 6.61
C GLN A 44 1.20 2.98 6.43
N ASP A 45 -0.09 2.68 6.63
CA ASP A 45 -0.67 1.37 6.33
C ASP A 45 -2.14 1.52 5.88
N PRO A 46 -2.36 1.91 4.61
CA PRO A 46 -3.68 2.25 4.09
C PRO A 46 -4.64 1.06 4.05
N PHE A 47 -4.13 -0.17 4.16
CA PHE A 47 -4.91 -1.40 4.01
C PHE A 47 -5.27 -2.08 5.34
N SER A 48 -4.56 -1.78 6.44
CA SER A 48 -4.98 -2.27 7.77
C SER A 48 -6.16 -1.51 8.35
N ILE A 49 -6.37 -0.28 7.89
CA ILE A 49 -7.48 0.56 8.29
C ILE A 49 -8.80 -0.05 7.81
N GLY A 50 -9.68 -0.39 8.76
CA GLY A 50 -11.01 -0.89 8.43
C GLY A 50 -11.02 -2.31 7.85
N ARG A 51 -10.08 -3.18 8.26
CA ARG A 51 -9.97 -4.60 7.84
C ARG A 51 -11.34 -5.29 7.67
N ARG A 52 -12.24 -5.17 8.66
CA ARG A 52 -13.62 -5.72 8.58
C ARG A 52 -14.51 -5.12 7.47
N ARG A 53 -14.35 -3.84 7.17
CA ARG A 53 -15.15 -3.15 6.13
C ARG A 53 -14.59 -3.41 4.73
N ASN A 54 -13.29 -3.67 4.63
CA ASN A 54 -12.61 -3.97 3.37
C ASN A 54 -12.67 -5.47 3.00
N GLU A 55 -12.99 -6.39 3.92
CA GLU A 55 -13.23 -7.81 3.62
C GLU A 55 -14.21 -8.02 2.45
N LEU A 56 -15.30 -7.26 2.42
CA LEU A 56 -16.27 -7.34 1.32
C LEU A 56 -15.69 -6.87 -0.02
N PHE A 57 -14.87 -5.81 0.00
CA PHE A 57 -14.19 -5.32 -1.19
C PHE A 57 -13.22 -6.37 -1.72
N PHE A 58 -12.35 -6.91 -0.86
CA PHE A 58 -11.36 -7.91 -1.23
C PHE A 58 -12.00 -9.21 -1.71
N SER A 59 -13.07 -9.71 -1.05
CA SER A 59 -13.78 -10.93 -1.48
C SER A 59 -14.43 -10.84 -2.87
N ARG A 60 -14.64 -9.62 -3.39
CA ARG A 60 -15.20 -9.36 -4.71
C ARG A 60 -14.15 -8.96 -5.75
N LEU A 61 -12.91 -8.72 -5.33
CA LEU A 61 -11.81 -8.35 -6.22
C LEU A 61 -11.45 -9.55 -7.10
N GLN A 62 -11.54 -9.37 -8.42
CA GLN A 62 -11.23 -10.41 -9.41
C GLN A 62 -9.96 -10.09 -10.19
N ASP A 63 -9.76 -8.80 -10.52
CA ASP A 63 -8.63 -8.34 -11.31
C ASP A 63 -7.83 -7.30 -10.53
N LEU A 64 -6.51 -7.51 -10.42
CA LEU A 64 -5.57 -6.58 -9.80
C LEU A 64 -4.40 -6.28 -10.76
N SER A 65 -4.08 -5.00 -10.94
CA SER A 65 -2.91 -4.52 -11.66
C SER A 65 -2.11 -3.58 -10.76
N LEU A 66 -0.81 -3.81 -10.64
CA LEU A 66 0.12 -2.99 -9.85
C LEU A 66 1.29 -2.56 -10.73
N SER A 67 1.54 -1.26 -10.87
CA SER A 67 2.77 -0.73 -11.48
C SER A 67 3.75 -0.40 -10.37
N VAL A 68 4.96 -0.95 -10.47
CA VAL A 68 5.98 -0.91 -9.42
C VAL A 68 7.17 0.00 -9.77
N GLY A 69 7.34 0.39 -11.03
CA GLY A 69 8.57 1.02 -11.55
C GLY A 69 8.77 2.51 -11.24
N SER A 70 7.87 3.16 -10.50
CA SER A 70 8.02 4.56 -10.07
C SER A 70 7.94 4.75 -8.55
N ILE A 71 8.12 3.67 -7.81
CA ILE A 71 7.79 3.60 -6.40
C ILE A 71 8.99 3.98 -5.51
N SER A 72 8.83 4.97 -4.64
CA SER A 72 9.67 5.15 -3.44
C SER A 72 9.42 4.00 -2.45
N ASP A 73 10.41 3.53 -1.67
CA ASP A 73 10.33 2.41 -0.71
C ASP A 73 8.97 2.22 0.01
N LEU A 74 8.33 3.32 0.42
CA LEU A 74 6.98 3.37 1.04
C LEU A 74 5.87 2.68 0.23
N ASN A 75 5.94 2.66 -1.11
CA ASN A 75 4.91 2.03 -1.93
C ASN A 75 5.19 0.52 -2.15
N ILE A 76 6.43 0.03 -1.98
CA ILE A 76 6.78 -1.41 -2.03
C ILE A 76 6.22 -2.11 -0.78
N GLU A 77 6.39 -1.50 0.39
CA GLU A 77 5.86 -2.02 1.65
C GLU A 77 4.32 -2.11 1.59
N ASN A 78 3.66 -1.04 1.12
CA ASN A 78 2.22 -1.02 0.92
C ASN A 78 1.72 -2.08 -0.07
N ALA A 79 2.40 -2.25 -1.21
CA ALA A 79 2.09 -3.31 -2.17
C ALA A 79 2.25 -4.71 -1.53
N THR A 80 3.32 -4.91 -0.77
CA THR A 80 3.59 -6.17 -0.05
C THR A 80 2.49 -6.47 0.97
N ILE A 81 2.05 -5.47 1.75
CA ILE A 81 0.95 -5.60 2.71
C ILE A 81 -0.36 -5.96 2.00
N LEU A 82 -0.69 -5.26 0.91
CA LEU A 82 -1.88 -5.53 0.11
C LEU A 82 -1.90 -6.97 -0.40
N LEU A 83 -0.79 -7.44 -0.99
CA LEU A 83 -0.70 -8.81 -1.50
C LEU A 83 -0.86 -9.85 -0.38
N LYS A 84 -0.29 -9.59 0.81
CA LYS A 84 -0.48 -10.46 1.99
C LYS A 84 -1.92 -10.51 2.47
N ILE A 85 -2.62 -9.36 2.49
CA ILE A 85 -4.04 -9.29 2.84
C ILE A 85 -4.88 -10.08 1.84
N LEU A 86 -4.65 -9.87 0.55
CA LEU A 86 -5.36 -10.59 -0.51
C LEU A 86 -5.10 -12.10 -0.46
N ALA A 87 -3.87 -12.52 -0.21
CA ALA A 87 -3.51 -13.93 -0.05
C ALA A 87 -4.25 -14.60 1.12
N LYS A 88 -4.71 -13.82 2.11
CA LYS A 88 -5.44 -14.29 3.28
C LYS A 88 -6.96 -14.22 3.11
N ASP A 89 -7.46 -13.13 2.56
CA ASP A 89 -8.87 -12.76 2.61
C ASP A 89 -9.59 -12.94 1.26
N THR A 90 -8.86 -13.14 0.16
CA THR A 90 -9.42 -13.27 -1.20
C THR A 90 -9.21 -14.68 -1.75
N THR A 91 -10.27 -15.31 -2.26
CA THR A 91 -10.23 -16.66 -2.85
C THR A 91 -10.61 -16.70 -4.33
N LYS A 92 -10.91 -15.53 -4.92
CA LYS A 92 -11.51 -15.41 -6.26
C LYS A 92 -10.71 -14.56 -7.23
N LEU A 93 -9.48 -14.18 -6.88
CA LEU A 93 -8.65 -13.39 -7.78
C LEU A 93 -8.33 -14.23 -9.03
N SER A 94 -8.80 -13.77 -10.18
CA SER A 94 -8.64 -14.47 -11.47
C SER A 94 -7.49 -13.89 -12.29
N THR A 95 -7.23 -12.59 -12.14
CA THR A 95 -6.18 -11.88 -12.88
C THR A 95 -5.28 -11.11 -11.93
N LEU A 96 -3.98 -11.35 -12.00
CA LEU A 96 -2.95 -10.58 -11.32
C LEU A 96 -1.90 -10.11 -12.33
N LYS A 97 -1.72 -8.80 -12.43
CA LYS A 97 -0.72 -8.16 -13.29
C LYS A 97 0.21 -7.32 -12.44
N LEU A 98 1.52 -7.49 -12.61
CA LEU A 98 2.51 -6.54 -12.13
C LEU A 98 3.33 -6.01 -13.28
N ASP A 99 3.38 -4.70 -13.36
CA ASP A 99 4.12 -3.96 -14.37
C ASP A 99 5.36 -3.35 -13.71
N GLU A 100 6.47 -3.33 -14.46
CA GLU A 100 7.77 -2.78 -14.04
C GLU A 100 8.36 -3.45 -12.78
N PHE A 101 8.06 -4.74 -12.57
CA PHE A 101 8.59 -5.50 -11.44
C PHE A 101 10.02 -5.99 -11.71
N ASN A 102 10.94 -5.71 -10.78
CA ASN A 102 12.31 -6.25 -10.84
C ASN A 102 12.61 -7.17 -9.63
N PRO A 103 12.64 -8.50 -9.83
CA PRO A 103 12.80 -9.46 -8.74
C PRO A 103 14.13 -9.35 -7.99
N ASP A 104 15.17 -8.83 -8.63
CA ASP A 104 16.52 -8.73 -8.04
C ASP A 104 16.63 -7.60 -7.01
N TYR A 105 15.79 -6.56 -7.14
CA TYR A 105 15.78 -5.41 -6.23
C TYR A 105 14.69 -5.51 -5.16
N GLU A 106 13.69 -6.39 -5.34
CA GLU A 106 12.47 -6.40 -4.52
C GLU A 106 12.13 -7.78 -3.94
N PRO A 107 13.02 -8.38 -3.12
CA PRO A 107 12.84 -9.76 -2.60
C PRO A 107 11.61 -9.90 -1.68
N GLN A 108 11.22 -8.83 -0.98
CA GLN A 108 10.05 -8.83 -0.12
C GLN A 108 8.75 -8.93 -0.92
N LEU A 109 8.66 -8.18 -2.02
CA LEU A 109 7.52 -8.20 -2.92
C LEU A 109 7.42 -9.55 -3.63
N LEU A 110 8.56 -10.11 -4.08
CA LEU A 110 8.63 -11.47 -4.64
C LEU A 110 8.05 -12.52 -3.68
N SER A 111 8.39 -12.43 -2.39
CA SER A 111 7.89 -13.38 -1.39
C SER A 111 6.36 -13.29 -1.22
N ALA A 112 5.81 -12.08 -1.21
CA ALA A 112 4.37 -11.85 -1.10
C ALA A 112 3.64 -12.29 -2.38
N LEU A 113 4.27 -12.11 -3.56
CA LEU A 113 3.77 -12.61 -4.83
C LEU A 113 3.68 -14.13 -4.87
N ILE A 114 4.72 -14.82 -4.40
CA ILE A 114 4.68 -16.28 -4.28
C ILE A 114 3.54 -16.71 -3.34
N CYS A 115 3.35 -15.99 -2.23
CA CYS A 115 2.29 -16.28 -1.27
C CYS A 115 0.90 -16.13 -1.91
N ILE A 116 0.61 -15.02 -2.58
CA ILE A 116 -0.70 -14.81 -3.20
C ILE A 116 -0.95 -15.82 -4.32
N ILE A 117 0.02 -16.08 -5.21
CA ILE A 117 -0.15 -17.05 -6.31
C ILE A 117 -0.47 -18.44 -5.76
N LYS A 118 0.19 -18.86 -4.68
CA LYS A 118 -0.08 -20.15 -4.03
C LYS A 118 -1.44 -20.21 -3.35
N SER A 119 -1.94 -19.09 -2.83
CA SER A 119 -3.23 -19.03 -2.13
C SER A 119 -4.44 -18.96 -3.06
N GLN A 120 -4.28 -18.61 -4.35
CA GLN A 120 -5.40 -18.42 -5.28
C GLN A 120 -5.65 -19.67 -6.16
N GLU A 121 -6.66 -20.48 -5.82
CA GLU A 121 -7.07 -21.64 -6.65
C GLU A 121 -7.67 -21.26 -8.01
N GLN A 122 -8.24 -20.05 -8.13
CA GLN A 122 -8.94 -19.58 -9.34
C GLN A 122 -8.11 -18.65 -10.22
N LEU A 123 -6.80 -18.51 -9.96
CA LEU A 123 -5.95 -17.64 -10.76
C LEU A 123 -5.81 -18.17 -12.18
N ARG A 124 -6.37 -17.44 -13.15
CA ARG A 124 -6.37 -17.83 -14.57
C ARG A 124 -5.32 -17.08 -15.37
N GLN A 125 -4.99 -15.86 -14.96
CA GLN A 125 -4.07 -14.98 -15.65
C GLN A 125 -3.09 -14.36 -14.66
N PHE A 126 -1.81 -14.63 -14.87
CA PHE A 126 -0.72 -13.99 -14.17
C PHE A 126 0.23 -13.37 -15.20
N ARG A 127 0.55 -12.08 -15.04
CA ARG A 127 1.49 -11.39 -15.92
C ARG A 127 2.48 -10.58 -15.09
N LEU A 128 3.76 -10.80 -15.37
CA LEU A 128 4.86 -9.93 -14.95
C LEU A 128 5.37 -9.25 -16.21
N ILE A 129 5.27 -7.92 -16.26
CA ILE A 129 5.93 -7.11 -17.29
C ILE A 129 7.16 -6.51 -16.61
N GLY A 130 8.35 -6.95 -17.01
CA GLY A 130 9.60 -6.31 -16.56
C GLY A 130 9.84 -5.03 -17.37
N GLU A 131 10.70 -4.14 -16.86
CA GLU A 131 11.29 -3.10 -17.71
C GLU A 131 12.00 -3.79 -18.88
N GLU A 132 11.49 -3.61 -20.10
CA GLU A 132 12.28 -3.87 -21.31
C GLU A 132 13.46 -2.88 -21.26
N SER A 133 14.62 -3.34 -20.80
CA SER A 133 15.87 -2.61 -20.98
C SER A 133 16.00 -2.27 -22.47
N PRO A 134 16.23 -1.00 -22.87
CA PRO A 134 16.53 -0.73 -24.26
C PRO A 134 17.82 -1.47 -24.57
N THR A 135 17.72 -2.48 -25.43
CA THR A 135 18.87 -3.21 -25.94
C THR A 135 19.54 -2.28 -26.95
N GLU A 136 20.36 -1.35 -26.45
CA GLU A 136 21.28 -0.59 -27.30
C GLU A 136 22.47 -1.50 -27.64
N PHE A 137 22.60 -1.78 -28.93
CA PHE A 137 23.74 -2.42 -29.58
C PHE A 137 24.92 -1.46 -29.69
#